data_AF-A0A1C7M3R6-F1
#
_entry.id   AF-A0A1C7M3R6-F1
#
_cell.length_a   1.000
_cell.length_b   1.000
_cell.length_c   1.000
_cell.angle_alpha   90.00
_cell.angle_beta   90.00
_cell.angle_gamma   90.00
#
_symmetry.space_group_name_H-M   'P 1'
#
loop_
_entity.id
_entity.type
_entity.pdbx_description
1 polymer ?
#
loop_
_entity_poly.entity_id
_entity_poly.type
_entity_poly.pdbx_seq_one_letter_code
_entity_poly.pdbx_strand_id
1 'polypeptide(L)'
;MPDGFDVMFKCTGVEPCIQTSIYAAVTSRKVMLPLSTAATREVDVHGSFRYMHTYPTVLALLAEGKLSNIENIIMHCFAHAVYRSDAQGGRPRLVPLHAHVPHRARAAR
;
A
#
# COMPACT_ATOMS: atom_id res chain seq x y z
N MET A 1 19.67 -16.28 11.95
CA MET A 1 18.41 -16.92 12.39
C MET A 1 18.48 -18.35 11.91
N PRO A 2 18.57 -19.35 12.80
CA PRO A 2 18.85 -20.73 12.41
C PRO A 2 17.79 -21.35 11.49
N ASP A 3 16.55 -20.84 11.52
CA ASP A 3 15.40 -21.57 10.97
C ASP A 3 14.69 -20.92 9.76
N GLY A 4 15.07 -19.70 9.33
CA GLY A 4 14.42 -18.98 8.22
C GLY A 4 13.16 -18.16 8.62
N PHE A 5 12.33 -17.77 7.65
CA PHE A 5 11.07 -17.03 7.85
C PHE A 5 9.84 -17.82 7.37
N ASP A 6 8.72 -17.73 8.11
CA ASP A 6 7.47 -18.39 7.74
C ASP A 6 6.77 -17.77 6.52
N VAL A 7 6.74 -16.44 6.43
CA VAL A 7 6.02 -15.74 5.36
C VAL A 7 6.91 -14.64 4.81
N MET A 8 7.09 -14.62 3.50
CA MET A 8 7.90 -13.62 2.80
C MET A 8 7.02 -12.81 1.85
N PHE A 9 6.98 -11.49 2.04
CA PHE A 9 6.30 -10.57 1.15
C PHE A 9 7.27 -9.95 0.15
N LYS A 10 7.13 -10.31 -1.11
CA LYS A 10 7.97 -9.80 -2.20
C LYS A 10 7.26 -8.63 -2.88
N CYS A 11 7.80 -7.42 -2.73
CA CYS A 11 7.13 -6.19 -3.22
C CYS A 11 7.88 -5.47 -4.37
N THR A 12 9.12 -5.85 -4.69
CA THR A 12 9.95 -5.17 -5.71
C THR A 12 9.79 -5.64 -7.17
N GLY A 13 9.09 -6.73 -7.49
CA GLY A 13 9.07 -7.34 -8.84
C GLY A 13 10.39 -7.92 -9.40
N VAL A 14 11.56 -7.46 -8.96
CA VAL A 14 12.90 -7.90 -9.42
C VAL A 14 13.28 -9.35 -9.07
N GLU A 15 13.88 -10.08 -10.03
CA GLU A 15 14.24 -11.50 -9.94
C GLU A 15 15.19 -11.85 -8.78
N PRO A 16 16.37 -11.21 -8.60
CA PRO A 16 17.24 -11.51 -7.47
C PRO A 16 16.53 -11.50 -6.11
N CYS A 17 15.66 -10.53 -5.86
CA CYS A 17 14.89 -10.46 -4.61
C CYS A 17 13.88 -11.61 -4.48
N ILE A 18 13.32 -12.08 -5.60
CA ILE A 18 12.42 -13.23 -5.67
C ILE A 18 13.20 -14.50 -5.27
N GLN A 19 14.38 -14.70 -5.87
CA GLN A 19 15.26 -15.81 -5.56
C GLN A 19 15.69 -15.81 -4.08
N THR A 20 16.15 -14.66 -3.56
CA THR A 20 16.54 -14.51 -2.15
C THR A 20 15.39 -14.86 -1.20
N SER A 21 14.16 -14.46 -1.54
CA SER A 21 13.02 -14.79 -0.70
C SER A 21 12.77 -16.30 -0.58
N ILE A 22 13.04 -17.10 -1.63
CA ILE A 22 12.92 -18.58 -1.55
C ILE A 22 13.95 -19.18 -0.62
N TYR A 23 15.20 -18.72 -0.72
CA TYR A 23 16.25 -19.24 0.15
C TYR A 23 16.00 -18.88 1.62
N ALA A 24 15.43 -17.71 1.88
CA ALA A 24 15.13 -17.21 3.22
C ALA A 24 13.90 -17.89 3.88
N ALA A 25 12.99 -18.47 3.10
CA ALA A 25 11.82 -19.17 3.66
C ALA A 25 12.21 -20.46 4.39
N VAL A 26 11.49 -20.79 5.46
CA VAL A 26 11.56 -22.13 6.09
C VAL A 26 11.03 -23.17 5.10
N THR A 27 11.45 -24.43 5.24
CA THR A 27 10.79 -25.56 4.57
C THR A 27 9.27 -25.52 4.80
N SER A 28 8.50 -25.72 3.73
CA SER A 28 7.03 -25.71 3.65
C SER A 28 6.34 -24.33 3.69
N ARG A 29 6.85 -23.30 2.96
CA ARG A 29 6.38 -21.89 3.06
C ARG A 29 6.32 -21.09 1.74
N LYS A 30 5.65 -19.92 1.74
CA LYS A 30 5.17 -19.23 0.51
C LYS A 30 6.18 -18.24 -0.14
N VAL A 31 6.64 -18.43 -1.39
CA VAL A 31 7.51 -17.49 -2.14
C VAL A 31 7.31 -17.54 -3.68
N MET A 32 8.26 -17.18 -4.56
CA MET A 32 8.16 -17.17 -6.05
C MET A 32 9.59 -17.45 -6.61
N LEU A 33 9.74 -18.21 -7.71
CA LEU A 33 10.79 -19.22 -8.08
C LEU A 33 12.30 -18.83 -8.13
N PRO A 34 13.24 -19.67 -7.60
CA PRO A 34 13.81 -20.87 -8.23
C PRO A 34 13.08 -22.19 -7.91
N LEU A 35 12.64 -22.88 -8.97
CA LEU A 35 11.72 -24.02 -8.88
C LEU A 35 12.32 -25.26 -8.20
N SER A 36 13.59 -25.58 -8.43
CA SER A 36 14.21 -26.75 -7.81
C SER A 36 14.28 -26.59 -6.28
N THR A 37 14.75 -25.44 -5.80
CA THR A 37 14.83 -25.14 -4.36
C THR A 37 13.45 -24.98 -3.74
N ALA A 38 12.49 -24.41 -4.48
CA ALA A 38 11.12 -24.32 -4.00
C ALA A 38 10.50 -25.72 -3.86
N ALA A 39 10.69 -26.61 -4.85
CA ALA A 39 10.13 -27.95 -4.83
C ALA A 39 10.74 -28.83 -3.72
N THR A 40 12.07 -28.83 -3.55
CA THR A 40 12.73 -29.66 -2.52
C THR A 40 12.46 -29.21 -1.10
N ARG A 41 12.05 -27.96 -0.91
CA ARG A 41 11.70 -27.37 0.39
C ARG A 41 10.21 -27.13 0.53
N GLU A 42 9.37 -27.68 -0.36
CA GLU A 42 7.91 -27.54 -0.35
C GLU A 42 7.42 -26.09 -0.21
N VAL A 43 8.13 -25.17 -0.86
CA VAL A 43 7.82 -23.74 -0.79
C VAL A 43 6.62 -23.45 -1.68
N ASP A 44 5.45 -23.18 -1.07
CA ASP A 44 4.26 -22.70 -1.74
C ASP A 44 4.52 -21.41 -2.53
N VAL A 45 3.75 -21.06 -3.56
CA VAL A 45 3.94 -19.79 -4.29
C VAL A 45 2.61 -19.11 -4.53
N HIS A 46 2.45 -17.87 -4.04
CA HIS A 46 1.20 -17.13 -4.14
C HIS A 46 1.41 -15.80 -4.87
N GLY A 47 0.71 -15.63 -6.00
CA GLY A 47 0.60 -14.35 -6.68
C GLY A 47 -0.52 -13.51 -6.08
N SER A 48 -0.27 -12.21 -5.86
CA SER A 48 -1.30 -11.25 -5.46
C SER A 48 -1.62 -10.33 -6.64
N PHE A 49 -2.83 -10.44 -7.19
CA PHE A 49 -3.31 -9.55 -8.23
C PHE A 49 -4.43 -8.67 -7.71
N ARG A 50 -4.11 -7.39 -7.47
CA ARG A 50 -5.02 -6.40 -6.89
C ARG A 50 -5.67 -6.96 -5.61
N TYR A 51 -6.96 -6.68 -5.42
CA TYR A 51 -7.70 -6.97 -4.20
C TYR A 51 -9.11 -7.44 -4.54
N MET A 52 -9.68 -8.30 -3.70
CA MET A 52 -11.07 -8.74 -3.77
C MET A 52 -11.65 -8.74 -2.36
N HIS A 53 -12.84 -8.13 -2.17
CA HIS A 53 -13.55 -8.06 -0.89
C HIS A 53 -12.75 -7.49 0.31
N THR A 54 -11.77 -6.61 0.09
CA THR A 54 -10.91 -6.06 1.15
C THR A 54 -11.42 -4.79 1.83
N TYR A 55 -12.30 -4.02 1.16
CA TYR A 55 -12.74 -2.70 1.65
C TYR A 55 -13.36 -2.73 3.07
N PRO A 56 -14.30 -3.64 3.39
CA PRO A 56 -14.90 -3.69 4.73
C PRO A 56 -13.84 -3.90 5.83
N THR A 57 -12.89 -4.81 5.59
CA THR A 57 -11.81 -5.11 6.53
C THR A 57 -10.89 -3.92 6.74
N VAL A 58 -10.48 -3.24 5.65
CA VAL A 58 -9.59 -2.08 5.74
C VAL A 58 -10.25 -0.93 6.49
N LEU A 59 -11.54 -0.67 6.24
CA LEU A 59 -12.29 0.36 6.96
C LEU A 59 -12.40 0.04 8.47
N ALA A 60 -12.65 -1.23 8.83
CA ALA A 60 -12.66 -1.64 10.23
C ALA A 60 -11.29 -1.44 10.89
N LEU A 61 -10.20 -1.86 10.23
CA LEU A 61 -8.83 -1.67 10.74
C LEU A 61 -8.46 -0.19 10.94
N LEU A 62 -8.91 0.69 10.04
CA LEU A 62 -8.75 2.14 10.16
C LEU A 62 -9.58 2.70 11.32
N ALA A 63 -10.85 2.31 11.43
CA ALA A 63 -11.74 2.78 12.50
C ALA A 63 -11.26 2.34 13.89
N GLU A 64 -10.67 1.15 13.99
CA GLU A 64 -10.07 0.60 15.21
C GLU A 64 -8.69 1.21 15.53
N GLY A 65 -8.11 2.03 14.65
CA GLY A 65 -6.79 2.62 14.84
C GLY A 65 -5.63 1.61 14.81
N LYS A 66 -5.85 0.39 14.27
CA LYS A 66 -4.82 -0.66 14.17
C LYS A 66 -3.74 -0.35 13.13
N LEU A 67 -4.03 0.57 12.22
CA LEU A 67 -3.10 1.08 11.21
C LEU A 67 -2.55 2.44 11.67
N SER A 68 -1.83 2.45 12.80
CA SER A 68 -1.19 3.65 13.33
C SER A 68 -0.19 4.21 12.32
N ASN A 69 -0.10 5.54 12.21
CA ASN A 69 0.87 6.24 11.35
C ASN A 69 0.66 6.03 9.84
N ILE A 70 -0.55 5.66 9.38
CA ILE A 70 -0.79 5.45 7.95
C ILE A 70 -0.68 6.76 7.15
N GLU A 71 -1.02 7.89 7.77
CA GLU A 71 -0.84 9.23 7.25
C GLU A 71 0.62 9.56 6.92
N ASN A 72 1.59 8.90 7.56
CA ASN A 72 3.00 9.12 7.30
C ASN A 72 3.45 8.56 5.95
N ILE A 73 2.63 7.80 5.22
CA ILE A 73 2.95 7.41 3.84
C ILE A 73 2.69 8.56 2.85
N ILE A 74 1.97 9.61 3.28
CA ILE A 74 1.62 10.75 2.45
C ILE A 74 2.81 11.72 2.43
N MET A 75 3.67 11.57 1.43
CA MET A 75 4.85 12.45 1.27
C MET A 75 4.50 13.81 0.67
N HIS A 76 3.57 13.82 -0.30
CA HIS A 76 3.24 15.02 -1.07
C HIS A 76 1.74 15.13 -1.28
N CYS A 77 1.19 16.29 -0.92
CA CYS A 77 -0.20 16.66 -1.19
C CYS A 77 -0.22 17.81 -2.20
N PHE A 78 -0.81 17.56 -3.37
CA PHE A 78 -0.99 18.59 -4.39
C PHE A 78 -2.42 19.12 -4.34
N ALA A 79 -2.57 20.44 -4.20
CA ALA A 79 -3.87 21.08 -4.30
C ALA A 79 -4.33 21.06 -5.77
N HIS A 80 -5.42 20.38 -6.05
CA HIS A 80 -6.08 20.49 -7.34
C HIS A 80 -6.81 21.84 -7.42
N ALA A 81 -6.48 22.67 -8.41
CA ALA A 81 -7.26 23.87 -8.71
C ALA A 81 -8.43 23.46 -9.61
N VAL A 82 -9.66 23.70 -9.16
CA VAL A 82 -10.83 23.45 -10.00
C VAL A 82 -11.16 24.72 -10.77
N TYR A 83 -11.40 24.57 -12.06
CA TYR A 83 -11.95 25.62 -12.90
C TYR A 83 -13.37 25.93 -12.40
N ARG A 84 -13.56 27.09 -11.76
CA ARG A 84 -14.90 27.62 -11.48
C ARG A 84 -15.24 28.67 -12.53
N SER A 85 -16.29 28.39 -13.30
CA SER A 85 -16.98 29.40 -14.10
C SER A 85 -17.78 30.27 -13.14
N ASP A 86 -17.48 31.56 -13.05
CA ASP A 86 -18.36 32.49 -12.37
C ASP A 86 -19.67 32.57 -13.18
N ALA A 87 -20.82 32.47 -12.53
CA ALA A 87 -22.14 32.53 -13.17
C ALA A 87 -22.42 33.87 -13.90
N GLN A 88 -21.50 34.84 -13.81
CA GLN A 88 -21.60 36.19 -14.34
C GLN A 88 -20.49 36.47 -15.36
N GLY A 89 -20.35 35.65 -16.42
CA GLY A 89 -19.65 35.99 -17.67
C GLY A 89 -18.19 36.49 -17.58
N GLY A 90 -17.55 36.40 -16.41
CA GLY A 90 -16.20 36.88 -16.14
C GLY A 90 -15.14 35.83 -16.45
N ARG A 91 -13.90 36.29 -16.64
CA ARG A 91 -12.77 35.38 -16.91
C ARG A 91 -12.64 34.35 -15.78
N PRO A 92 -12.53 33.07 -16.09
CA PRO A 92 -12.45 32.02 -15.08
C PRO A 92 -11.25 32.22 -14.16
N ARG A 93 -11.46 32.10 -12.86
CA ARG A 93 -10.40 32.18 -11.85
C ARG A 93 -10.07 30.77 -11.34
N LEU A 94 -8.79 30.42 -11.35
CA LEU A 94 -8.31 29.20 -10.68
C LEU A 94 -8.51 29.38 -9.16
N VAL A 95 -9.39 28.58 -8.57
CA VAL A 95 -9.60 28.58 -7.11
C VAL A 95 -9.08 27.26 -6.55
N PRO A 96 -8.25 27.28 -5.48
CA PRO A 96 -7.87 26.06 -4.78
C PRO A 96 -9.13 25.34 -4.28
N LEU A 97 -9.24 24.02 -4.52
CA LEU A 97 -10.38 23.21 -4.05
C LEU A 97 -10.57 23.31 -2.52
N HIS A 98 -9.52 23.60 -1.77
CA HIS A 98 -9.51 23.62 -0.29
C HIS A 98 -10.10 24.87 0.38
N ALA A 99 -10.78 25.77 -0.34
CA ALA A 99 -11.47 26.89 0.30
C ALA A 99 -12.63 26.46 1.26
N HIS A 100 -12.91 25.16 1.42
CA HIS A 100 -14.01 24.68 2.27
C HIS A 100 -13.73 23.42 3.13
N VAL A 101 -12.49 22.95 3.26
CA VAL A 101 -12.17 21.89 4.24
C VAL A 101 -11.55 22.56 5.46
N PRO A 102 -12.26 22.69 6.60
CA PRO A 102 -11.74 23.38 7.76
C PRO A 102 -10.47 22.69 8.27
N HIS A 103 -9.47 23.51 8.57
CA HIS A 103 -8.15 23.21 9.12
C HIS A 103 -8.12 22.47 10.49
N ARG A 104 -9.16 21.73 10.87
CA ARG A 104 -9.22 20.98 12.13
C ARG A 104 -8.67 19.56 11.97
N ALA A 105 -7.34 19.44 11.89
CA ALA A 105 -6.60 18.24 12.33
C ALA A 105 -5.08 18.45 12.43
N ARG A 106 -4.59 19.70 12.60
CA ARG A 106 -3.16 19.96 12.89
C ARG A 106 -2.84 20.15 14.38
N ALA A 107 -3.79 19.85 15.27
CA ALA A 107 -3.61 19.97 16.71
C ALA A 107 -4.53 18.99 17.46
N ALA A 108 -4.08 17.76 17.68
CA ALA A 108 -4.31 16.98 18.91
C ALA A 108 -3.72 15.56 18.76
N ARG A 109 -2.68 15.31 19.57
CA ARG A 109 -2.01 14.04 19.90
C ARG A 109 -0.95 13.55 18.91
#